data_AF-A0A0P1BAP3-F1
#
_entry.id   AF-A0A0P1BAP3-F1
#
_cell.length_a   1.000
_cell.length_b   1.000
_cell.length_c   1.000
_cell.angle_alpha   90.00
_cell.angle_beta   90.00
_cell.angle_gamma   90.00
#
_symmetry.space_group_name_H-M   'P 1'
#
loop_
_entity.id
_entity.type
_entity.pdbx_description
1 polymer ?
#
loop_
_entity_poly.entity_id
_entity_poly.type
_entity_poly.pdbx_seq_one_letter_code
_entity_poly.pdbx_strand_id
1 'polypeptide(L)'
;MSTTATLQSVFTVAQQQQQQQQQQRQTSRVDDGHQTFQPVNSSSALSHPLALPKLSHRLVETLRRYAPLGFTAFGGPGVHVVILRKLFVEDVKWVDHTCFTDLFALGNALPGPGSTQLAFSIAVVRGGSLCGLLAFLLWSLPGAIGMTALAAGVRNLPDRLPAILLAFLTGLNAAAVGLIALAAWQLAQTAITNLPSRLIVLTSASAGICYHAPWMYPVLIALGGLASLATDYAPRGIRTARRKWASRRPRCQDSISAPDASTAAQVSGADMELQGTSLHSITQTSAPPELRQRQRIHGADHPPALRSENSSVGTGTGTGTGTGTGTAQWSGTDPPPLRPILVPSKRLAFSIGSVFACSLIVVLVLRSQLREKGVDGASAPRELDLVANMAVAGSIIFGGGPVVIPLLRGYIVDPGWVTSRDFLFGFAILQAFPGPNFNIAAYLGFLAVPSRPLLGAILAWAAIFAPGIMLKLALLPLYKSWRSLNPVRSLLRGLNAAATGLVFTAVWQLFLVGYIYQPAAEPASQGDPAATSASAPLTSDPWWGVVAAFAFVLTQWCSCPPAFSILLGGAAGLAWHGVRAT
;
A
#
# COMPACT_ATOMS: atom_id res chain seq x y z
N MET A 1 -17.24 4.25 33.00
CA MET A 1 -18.28 4.85 32.13
C MET A 1 -17.74 5.66 30.95
N SER A 2 -16.42 5.90 30.81
CA SER A 2 -15.86 6.70 29.69
C SER A 2 -15.36 5.91 28.46
N THR A 3 -15.40 4.57 28.48
CA THR A 3 -14.96 3.72 27.35
C THR A 3 -16.07 3.40 26.34
N THR A 4 -17.34 3.47 26.76
CA THR A 4 -18.50 3.21 25.90
C THR A 4 -18.82 4.40 24.97
N ALA A 5 -18.57 5.64 25.42
CA ALA A 5 -18.83 6.84 24.63
C ALA A 5 -17.89 6.98 23.41
N THR A 6 -16.62 6.59 23.56
CA THR A 6 -15.64 6.63 22.45
C THR A 6 -15.98 5.58 21.39
N LEU A 7 -16.43 4.38 21.80
CA LEU A 7 -16.85 3.32 20.90
C LEU A 7 -18.12 3.68 20.13
N GLN A 8 -19.10 4.34 20.79
CA GLN A 8 -20.29 4.85 20.11
C GLN A 8 -19.94 5.92 19.06
N SER A 9 -19.02 6.84 19.36
CA SER A 9 -18.61 7.88 18.39
C SER A 9 -17.94 7.29 17.14
N VAL A 10 -17.17 6.21 17.29
CA VAL A 10 -16.51 5.52 16.18
C VAL A 10 -17.54 4.74 15.36
N PHE A 11 -18.53 4.13 16.03
CA PHE A 11 -19.62 3.40 15.35
C PHE A 11 -20.51 4.34 14.53
N THR A 12 -20.84 5.52 15.05
CA THR A 12 -21.65 6.51 14.32
C THR A 12 -20.96 7.00 13.05
N VAL A 13 -19.63 7.20 13.10
CA VAL A 13 -18.83 7.59 11.92
C VAL A 13 -18.80 6.47 10.87
N ALA A 14 -18.72 5.20 11.28
CA ALA A 14 -18.77 4.05 10.37
C ALA A 14 -20.15 3.89 9.70
N GLN A 15 -21.24 4.18 10.41
CA GLN A 15 -22.58 4.17 9.83
C GLN A 15 -22.79 5.31 8.81
N GLN A 16 -22.21 6.48 9.09
CA GLN A 16 -22.22 7.63 8.18
C GLN A 16 -21.40 7.36 6.90
N GLN A 17 -20.31 6.59 7.00
CA GLN A 17 -19.54 6.11 5.84
C GLN A 17 -20.35 5.21 4.91
N GLN A 18 -21.23 4.37 5.47
CA GLN A 18 -22.02 3.42 4.67
C GLN A 18 -23.14 4.12 3.89
N GLN A 19 -23.78 5.13 4.50
CA GLN A 19 -24.78 5.95 3.82
C GLN A 19 -24.17 6.83 2.70
N GLN A 20 -22.98 7.39 2.91
CA GLN A 20 -22.30 8.18 1.87
C GLN A 20 -21.88 7.33 0.65
N GLN A 21 -21.48 6.07 0.86
CA GLN A 21 -21.18 5.17 -0.25
C GLN A 21 -22.42 4.76 -1.05
N GLN A 22 -23.60 4.69 -0.41
CA GLN A 22 -24.85 4.42 -1.10
C GLN A 22 -25.33 5.63 -1.92
N GLN A 23 -25.18 6.85 -1.38
CA GLN A 23 -25.47 8.09 -2.12
C GLN A 23 -24.54 8.28 -3.32
N GLN A 24 -23.25 7.98 -3.19
CA GLN A 24 -22.28 8.04 -4.31
C GLN A 24 -22.61 7.07 -5.46
N ARG A 25 -23.23 5.91 -5.16
CA ARG A 25 -23.70 4.97 -6.20
C ARG A 25 -24.98 5.42 -6.91
N GLN A 26 -25.79 6.27 -6.27
CA GLN A 26 -27.01 6.82 -6.86
C GLN A 26 -26.72 8.04 -7.73
N THR A 27 -25.82 8.93 -7.31
CA THR A 27 -25.44 10.12 -8.09
C THR A 27 -24.61 9.79 -9.33
N SER A 28 -23.83 8.71 -9.32
CA SER A 28 -23.05 8.28 -10.48
C SER A 28 -23.89 7.66 -11.62
N ARG A 29 -25.21 7.54 -11.46
CA ARG A 29 -26.10 6.87 -12.42
C ARG A 29 -27.03 7.83 -13.19
N VAL A 30 -26.99 9.14 -12.90
CA VAL A 30 -27.97 10.12 -13.41
C VAL A 30 -27.37 11.19 -14.35
N ASP A 31 -26.07 11.50 -14.30
CA ASP A 31 -25.48 12.59 -15.10
C ASP A 31 -24.79 12.12 -16.40
N ASP A 32 -25.57 11.52 -17.31
CA ASP A 32 -25.22 11.43 -18.75
C ASP A 32 -26.23 12.28 -19.54
N GLY A 33 -26.10 13.60 -19.45
CA GLY A 33 -26.92 14.57 -20.17
C GLY A 33 -26.09 15.75 -20.68
N HIS A 34 -26.00 15.88 -22.00
CA HIS A 34 -25.28 16.93 -22.73
C HIS A 34 -25.47 18.35 -22.17
N GLN A 35 -24.38 19.02 -21.82
CA GLN A 35 -24.34 20.49 -21.75
C GLN A 35 -23.16 21.05 -22.57
N THR A 36 -23.53 21.82 -23.58
CA THR A 36 -22.66 22.57 -24.49
C THR A 36 -22.06 23.76 -23.74
N PHE A 37 -20.75 23.75 -23.51
CA PHE A 37 -20.05 24.82 -22.79
C PHE A 37 -19.71 25.97 -23.74
N GLN A 38 -20.24 27.18 -23.48
CA GLN A 38 -19.73 28.40 -24.11
C GLN A 38 -18.46 28.88 -23.38
N PRO A 39 -17.42 29.35 -24.09
CA PRO A 39 -16.19 29.81 -23.45
C PRO A 39 -16.41 31.20 -22.83
N VAL A 40 -16.31 31.28 -21.51
CA VAL A 40 -16.22 32.56 -20.79
C VAL A 40 -14.83 33.15 -21.04
N ASN A 41 -14.78 34.35 -21.62
CA ASN A 41 -13.58 35.15 -21.81
C ASN A 41 -12.99 35.54 -20.43
N SER A 42 -12.08 34.72 -19.91
CA SER A 42 -11.31 35.01 -18.70
C SER A 42 -9.94 35.57 -19.06
N SER A 43 -9.88 36.86 -19.42
CA SER A 43 -8.63 37.53 -19.84
C SER A 43 -8.18 38.68 -18.92
N SER A 44 -8.78 38.88 -17.73
CA SER A 44 -8.49 40.07 -16.91
C SER A 44 -8.32 39.87 -15.39
N ALA A 45 -8.08 38.64 -14.89
CA ALA A 45 -8.03 38.40 -13.43
C ALA A 45 -6.81 37.62 -12.87
N LEU A 46 -5.67 37.54 -13.56
CA LEU A 46 -4.48 36.83 -13.04
C LEU A 46 -3.17 37.59 -13.28
N SER A 47 -2.97 38.69 -12.57
CA SER A 47 -1.67 39.36 -12.47
C SER A 47 -1.22 39.40 -11.01
N HIS A 48 -0.70 38.27 -10.51
CA HIS A 48 0.46 38.16 -9.61
C HIS A 48 0.57 36.71 -9.12
N PRO A 49 1.57 35.92 -9.59
CA PRO A 49 1.88 34.64 -8.94
C PRO A 49 2.30 34.94 -7.50
N LEU A 50 1.53 34.46 -6.52
CA LEU A 50 1.83 34.57 -5.10
C LEU A 50 3.31 34.23 -4.86
N ALA A 51 4.10 35.20 -4.42
CA ALA A 51 5.52 35.02 -4.15
C ALA A 51 5.71 33.88 -3.14
N LEU A 52 6.61 32.94 -3.45
CA LEU A 52 6.88 31.84 -2.54
C LEU A 52 7.43 32.38 -1.22
N PRO A 53 6.90 31.96 -0.06
CA PRO A 53 7.44 32.37 1.22
C PRO A 53 8.90 31.94 1.35
N LYS A 54 9.65 32.70 2.16
CA LYS A 54 11.06 32.43 2.46
C LYS A 54 11.28 30.96 2.81
N LEU A 55 12.42 30.41 2.40
CA LEU A 55 12.76 29.00 2.62
C LEU A 55 12.64 28.60 4.10
N SER A 56 13.05 29.48 5.02
CA SER A 56 12.91 29.26 6.47
C SER A 56 11.47 29.00 6.90
N HIS A 57 10.51 29.78 6.42
CA HIS A 57 9.10 29.57 6.75
C HIS A 57 8.60 28.22 6.22
N ARG A 58 9.01 27.83 5.01
CA ARG A 58 8.66 26.52 4.44
C ARG A 58 9.22 25.37 5.27
N LEU A 59 10.48 25.46 5.69
CA LEU A 59 11.12 24.45 6.54
C LEU A 59 10.47 24.36 7.92
N VAL A 60 10.14 25.48 8.56
CA VAL A 60 9.45 25.50 9.86
C VAL A 60 8.03 24.93 9.73
N GLU A 61 7.33 25.22 8.63
CA GLU A 61 6.02 24.65 8.35
C GLU A 61 6.10 23.12 8.18
N THR A 62 7.09 22.63 7.42
CA THR A 62 7.38 21.19 7.30
C THR A 62 7.70 20.57 8.65
N LEU A 63 8.55 21.22 9.46
CA LEU A 63 8.91 20.76 10.79
C LEU A 63 7.66 20.54 11.65
N ARG A 64 6.79 21.54 11.74
CA ARG A 64 5.57 21.48 12.58
C ARG A 64 4.59 20.39 12.13
N ARG A 65 4.49 20.11 10.84
CA ARG A 65 3.52 19.13 10.31
C ARG A 65 4.08 17.71 10.30
N TYR A 66 5.38 17.53 10.07
CA TYR A 66 5.99 16.19 9.98
C TYR A 66 6.59 15.67 11.29
N ALA A 67 7.03 16.54 12.20
CA ALA A 67 7.62 16.08 13.46
C ALA A 67 6.68 15.16 14.28
N PRO A 68 5.38 15.48 14.45
CA PRO A 68 4.47 14.58 15.16
C PRO A 68 4.32 13.22 14.47
N LEU A 69 4.32 13.19 13.14
CA LEU A 69 4.14 11.97 12.35
C LEU A 69 5.22 10.92 12.63
N GLY A 70 6.46 11.35 12.90
CA GLY A 70 7.54 10.44 13.27
C GLY A 70 7.30 9.68 14.57
N PHE A 71 6.43 10.19 15.45
CA PHE A 71 6.06 9.57 16.72
C PHE A 71 4.66 8.96 16.72
N THR A 72 3.77 9.35 15.80
CA THR A 72 2.36 8.96 15.82
C THR A 72 1.92 8.12 14.62
N ALA A 73 2.72 8.00 13.56
CA ALA A 73 2.38 7.21 12.38
C ALA A 73 2.61 5.71 12.60
N PHE A 74 1.75 5.10 13.42
CA PHE A 74 1.73 3.64 13.64
C PHE A 74 0.87 2.92 12.60
N GLY A 75 1.07 1.62 12.46
CA GLY A 75 0.19 0.76 11.65
C GLY A 75 0.70 0.49 10.23
N GLY A 76 1.91 0.90 9.90
CA GLY A 76 2.55 0.50 8.64
C GLY A 76 1.95 1.13 7.38
N PRO A 77 2.34 0.65 6.19
CA PRO A 77 2.17 1.39 4.95
C PRO A 77 0.74 1.78 4.57
N GLY A 78 -0.23 0.88 4.75
CA GLY A 78 -1.65 1.17 4.44
C GLY A 78 -2.23 2.26 5.32
N VAL A 79 -1.94 2.21 6.62
CA VAL A 79 -2.38 3.22 7.60
C VAL A 79 -1.68 4.56 7.33
N HIS A 80 -0.39 4.56 6.99
CA HIS A 80 0.33 5.79 6.66
C HIS A 80 -0.31 6.54 5.49
N VAL A 81 -0.76 5.84 4.45
CA VAL A 81 -1.43 6.50 3.31
C VAL A 81 -2.71 7.19 3.77
N VAL A 82 -3.49 6.57 4.67
CA VAL A 82 -4.70 7.17 5.24
C VAL A 82 -4.37 8.38 6.12
N ILE A 83 -3.37 8.26 7.00
CA ILE A 83 -2.89 9.36 7.85
C ILE A 83 -2.44 10.55 6.99
N LEU A 84 -1.63 10.29 5.95
CA LEU A 84 -1.13 11.31 5.05
C LEU A 84 -2.25 11.95 4.23
N ARG A 85 -3.26 11.17 3.79
CA ARG A 85 -4.42 11.71 3.08
C ARG A 85 -5.23 12.63 3.98
N LYS A 86 -5.60 12.16 5.18
CA LYS A 86 -6.34 12.95 6.16
C LYS A 86 -5.61 14.26 6.47
N LEU A 87 -4.33 14.16 6.80
CA LEU A 87 -3.56 15.35 7.16
C LEU A 87 -3.38 16.30 5.96
N PHE A 88 -2.86 15.82 4.82
CA PHE A 88 -2.40 16.70 3.74
C PHE A 88 -3.44 17.01 2.65
N VAL A 89 -4.51 16.23 2.55
CA VAL A 89 -5.62 16.47 1.62
C VAL A 89 -6.81 17.09 2.33
N GLU A 90 -7.21 16.55 3.49
CA GLU A 90 -8.45 16.96 4.16
C GLU A 90 -8.20 18.13 5.15
N ASP A 91 -7.25 17.98 6.07
CA ASP A 91 -7.02 18.92 7.17
C ASP A 91 -6.24 20.17 6.72
N VAL A 92 -5.01 19.99 6.22
CA VAL A 92 -4.13 21.12 5.84
C VAL A 92 -4.22 21.51 4.36
N LYS A 93 -4.88 20.69 3.53
CA LYS A 93 -5.12 20.94 2.09
C LYS A 93 -3.87 21.38 1.31
N TRP A 94 -2.75 20.72 1.57
CA TRP A 94 -1.49 20.96 0.84
C TRP A 94 -1.54 20.44 -0.59
N VAL A 95 -2.28 19.36 -0.82
CA VAL A 95 -2.46 18.70 -2.13
C VAL A 95 -3.92 18.30 -2.31
N ASP A 96 -4.42 18.35 -3.53
CA ASP A 96 -5.75 17.86 -3.87
C ASP A 96 -5.78 16.33 -4.04
N HIS A 97 -6.98 15.75 -4.17
CA HIS A 97 -7.15 14.31 -4.34
C HIS A 97 -6.42 13.76 -5.58
N THR A 98 -6.39 14.54 -6.67
CA THR A 98 -5.73 14.15 -7.92
C THR A 98 -4.22 14.13 -7.73
N CYS A 99 -3.62 15.20 -7.21
CA CYS A 99 -2.18 15.25 -6.94
C CYS A 99 -1.77 14.16 -5.94
N PHE A 100 -2.55 13.94 -4.87
CA PHE A 100 -2.27 12.87 -3.91
C PHE A 100 -2.23 11.49 -4.58
N THR A 101 -3.23 11.18 -5.42
CA THR A 101 -3.32 9.91 -6.14
C THR A 101 -2.16 9.76 -7.14
N ASP A 102 -1.81 10.82 -7.85
CA ASP A 102 -0.68 10.87 -8.78
C ASP A 102 0.66 10.62 -8.04
N LEU A 103 0.87 11.25 -6.89
CA LEU A 103 2.07 11.07 -6.06
C LEU A 103 2.14 9.66 -5.44
N PHE A 104 1.00 9.11 -5.04
CA PHE A 104 0.91 7.75 -4.51
C PHE A 104 1.17 6.71 -5.60
N ALA A 105 0.59 6.87 -6.79
CA ALA A 105 0.85 6.02 -7.94
C ALA A 105 2.33 6.07 -8.34
N LEU A 106 2.93 7.27 -8.37
CA LEU A 106 4.37 7.42 -8.60
C LEU A 106 5.18 6.80 -7.45
N GLY A 107 4.66 6.76 -6.22
CA GLY A 107 5.25 6.11 -5.05
C GLY A 107 5.41 4.61 -5.24
N ASN A 108 4.35 3.96 -5.71
CA ASN A 108 4.34 2.52 -5.90
C ASN A 108 5.08 2.07 -7.16
N ALA A 109 5.16 2.96 -8.16
CA ALA A 109 5.86 2.72 -9.42
C ALA A 109 7.40 2.74 -9.30
N LEU A 110 7.95 3.33 -8.24
CA LEU A 110 9.39 3.50 -8.06
C LEU A 110 9.91 2.64 -6.91
N PRO A 111 11.15 2.16 -6.98
CA PRO A 111 11.76 1.43 -5.89
C PRO A 111 11.89 2.28 -4.63
N GLY A 112 11.61 1.66 -3.49
CA GLY A 112 11.64 2.24 -2.16
C GLY A 112 10.31 2.10 -1.41
N PRO A 113 10.25 2.53 -0.14
CA PRO A 113 9.06 2.41 0.68
C PRO A 113 7.97 3.39 0.21
N GLY A 114 6.85 2.87 -0.31
CA GLY A 114 5.79 3.65 -0.93
C GLY A 114 5.21 4.77 -0.04
N SER A 115 4.96 4.50 1.24
CA SER A 115 4.45 5.52 2.17
C SER A 115 5.47 6.62 2.47
N THR A 116 6.76 6.29 2.60
CA THR A 116 7.84 7.27 2.72
C THR A 116 7.99 8.09 1.46
N GLN A 117 7.91 7.48 0.28
CA GLN A 117 7.98 8.20 -0.98
C GLN A 117 6.81 9.17 -1.14
N LEU A 118 5.60 8.78 -0.73
CA LEU A 118 4.43 9.64 -0.73
C LEU A 118 4.63 10.82 0.22
N ALA A 119 5.00 10.55 1.48
CA ALA A 119 5.28 11.56 2.49
C ALA A 119 6.35 12.55 2.02
N PHE A 120 7.44 12.05 1.45
CA PHE A 120 8.52 12.84 0.87
C PHE A 120 8.02 13.72 -0.28
N SER A 121 7.24 13.16 -1.22
CA SER A 121 6.80 13.88 -2.41
C SER A 121 5.82 15.00 -2.11
N ILE A 122 4.93 14.81 -1.14
CA ILE A 122 4.01 15.86 -0.66
C ILE A 122 4.81 17.07 -0.16
N ALA A 123 5.86 16.82 0.63
CA ALA A 123 6.74 17.88 1.13
C ALA A 123 7.57 18.55 0.01
N VAL A 124 8.04 17.79 -0.99
CA VAL A 124 8.73 18.36 -2.16
C VAL A 124 7.80 19.27 -2.96
N VAL A 125 6.59 18.79 -3.26
CA VAL A 125 5.59 19.57 -4.02
C VAL A 125 5.22 20.86 -3.28
N ARG A 126 5.14 20.81 -1.94
CA ARG A 126 4.76 21.96 -1.13
C ARG A 126 5.89 22.96 -0.88
N GLY A 127 7.12 22.48 -0.67
CA GLY A 127 8.22 23.25 -0.10
C GLY A 127 9.55 23.16 -0.85
N GLY A 128 9.67 22.25 -1.83
CA GLY A 128 10.90 21.96 -2.57
C GLY A 128 11.72 20.82 -1.97
N SER A 129 12.81 20.43 -2.65
CA SER A 129 13.61 19.23 -2.32
C SER A 129 14.14 19.21 -0.89
N LEU A 130 14.55 20.35 -0.33
CA LEU A 130 15.03 20.46 1.05
C LEU A 130 13.93 20.19 2.07
N CYS A 131 12.70 20.63 1.81
CA CYS A 131 11.56 20.31 2.66
C CYS A 131 11.22 18.82 2.56
N GLY A 132 11.37 18.21 1.37
CA GLY A 132 11.28 16.76 1.21
C GLY A 132 12.29 16.00 2.08
N LEU A 133 13.56 16.41 2.04
CA LEU A 133 14.59 15.77 2.85
C LEU A 133 14.33 15.93 4.36
N LEU A 134 13.96 17.13 4.80
CA LEU A 134 13.59 17.39 6.19
C LEU A 134 12.38 16.53 6.62
N ALA A 135 11.35 16.46 5.78
CA ALA A 135 10.19 15.61 6.01
C ALA A 135 10.56 14.13 6.15
N PHE A 136 11.47 13.63 5.30
CA PHE A 136 12.00 12.26 5.42
C PHE A 136 12.72 12.04 6.75
N LEU A 137 13.62 12.96 7.15
CA LEU A 137 14.34 12.85 8.41
C LEU A 137 13.38 12.84 9.60
N LEU A 138 12.43 13.78 9.66
CA LEU A 138 11.46 13.86 10.76
C LEU A 138 10.53 12.65 10.83
N TRP A 139 10.17 12.10 9.67
CA TRP A 139 9.30 10.94 9.56
C TRP A 139 10.00 9.63 9.93
N SER A 140 11.27 9.47 9.53
CA SER A 140 11.99 8.19 9.59
C SER A 140 12.91 8.08 10.80
N LEU A 141 13.57 9.17 11.19
CA LEU A 141 14.65 9.16 12.18
C LEU A 141 14.20 8.74 13.59
N PRO A 142 13.04 9.17 14.14
CA PRO A 142 12.61 8.73 15.48
C PRO A 142 12.45 7.21 15.55
N GLY A 143 11.80 6.61 14.56
CA GLY A 143 11.66 5.16 14.46
C GLY A 143 13.01 4.45 14.25
N ALA A 144 13.92 5.02 13.47
CA ALA A 144 15.26 4.48 13.27
C ALA A 144 16.07 4.47 14.58
N ILE A 145 16.06 5.57 15.33
CA ILE A 145 16.70 5.67 16.65
C ILE A 145 16.11 4.64 17.61
N GLY A 146 14.77 4.52 17.64
CA GLY A 146 14.10 3.55 18.48
C GLY A 146 14.46 2.10 18.13
N MET A 147 14.54 1.78 16.84
CA MET A 147 14.99 0.48 16.36
C MET A 147 16.48 0.23 16.65
N THR A 148 17.34 1.24 16.60
CA THR A 148 18.75 1.13 17.01
C THR A 148 18.88 0.90 18.52
N ALA A 149 18.09 1.59 19.34
CA ALA A 149 18.03 1.36 20.79
C ALA A 149 17.55 -0.07 21.11
N LEU A 150 16.57 -0.56 20.37
CA LEU A 150 16.13 -1.95 20.45
C LEU A 150 17.25 -2.94 20.12
N ALA A 151 18.03 -2.68 19.05
CA ALA A 151 19.17 -3.51 18.69
C ALA A 151 20.25 -3.54 19.77
N ALA A 152 20.51 -2.40 20.41
CA ALA A 152 21.41 -2.32 21.56
C ALA A 152 20.91 -3.18 22.74
N GLY A 153 19.60 -3.20 22.99
CA GLY A 153 18.98 -4.08 23.97
C GLY A 153 19.12 -5.56 23.61
N VAL A 154 18.82 -5.93 22.36
CA VAL A 154 18.91 -7.32 21.87
C VAL A 154 20.32 -7.87 21.96
N ARG A 155 21.33 -7.06 21.69
CA ARG A 155 22.74 -7.46 21.81
C ARG A 155 23.13 -7.91 23.22
N ASN A 156 22.42 -7.45 24.24
CA ASN A 156 22.67 -7.81 25.64
C ASN A 156 21.79 -8.98 26.13
N LEU A 157 20.89 -9.50 25.29
CA LEU A 157 20.06 -10.64 25.66
C LEU A 157 20.89 -11.93 25.64
N PRO A 158 20.69 -12.84 26.61
CA PRO A 158 21.36 -14.14 26.60
C PRO A 158 20.95 -14.96 25.39
N ASP A 159 21.83 -15.86 24.94
CA ASP A 159 21.58 -16.74 23.80
C ASP A 159 20.37 -17.67 24.04
N ARG A 160 20.16 -18.05 25.31
CA ARG A 160 19.00 -18.82 25.77
C ARG A 160 17.94 -17.90 26.38
N LEU A 161 16.87 -17.71 25.64
CA LEU A 161 15.66 -17.02 26.11
C LEU A 161 14.75 -18.02 26.85
N PRO A 162 14.02 -17.58 27.89
CA PRO A 162 12.96 -18.37 28.52
C PRO A 162 11.92 -18.84 27.50
N ALA A 163 11.39 -20.05 27.68
CA ALA A 163 10.38 -20.64 26.78
C ALA A 163 9.14 -19.75 26.60
N ILE A 164 8.71 -19.08 27.68
CA ILE A 164 7.60 -18.14 27.64
C ILE A 164 7.84 -16.96 26.69
N LEU A 165 9.09 -16.46 26.62
CA LEU A 165 9.45 -15.36 25.74
C LEU A 165 9.52 -15.84 24.28
N LEU A 166 9.98 -17.06 24.02
CA LEU A 166 9.95 -17.65 22.68
C LEU A 166 8.53 -17.82 22.15
N ALA A 167 7.59 -18.23 23.01
CA ALA A 167 6.19 -18.37 22.64
C ALA A 167 5.55 -17.01 22.34
N PHE A 168 5.81 -16.00 23.17
CA PHE A 168 5.39 -14.62 22.90
C PHE A 168 5.92 -14.12 21.55
N LEU A 169 7.22 -14.29 21.30
CA LEU A 169 7.88 -13.85 20.06
C LEU A 169 7.34 -14.58 18.82
N THR A 170 7.11 -15.88 18.94
CA THR A 170 6.49 -16.65 17.86
C THR A 170 5.08 -16.14 17.55
N GLY A 171 4.30 -15.83 18.59
CA GLY A 171 3.00 -15.18 18.45
C GLY A 171 3.06 -13.83 17.73
N LEU A 172 4.04 -12.98 18.08
CA LEU A 172 4.27 -11.70 17.38
C LEU A 172 4.63 -11.93 15.89
N ASN A 173 5.53 -12.87 15.61
CA ASN A 173 5.94 -13.19 14.24
C ASN A 173 4.78 -13.72 13.41
N ALA A 174 4.00 -14.66 13.95
CA ALA A 174 2.83 -15.22 13.28
C ALA A 174 1.84 -14.11 12.90
N ALA A 175 1.53 -13.20 13.83
CA ALA A 175 0.69 -12.05 13.54
C ALA A 175 1.32 -11.12 12.49
N ALA A 176 2.63 -10.90 12.53
CA ALA A 176 3.35 -10.11 11.53
C ALA A 176 3.26 -10.71 10.12
N VAL A 177 3.38 -12.04 9.99
CA VAL A 177 3.17 -12.74 8.72
C VAL A 177 1.73 -12.55 8.22
N GLY A 178 0.74 -12.62 9.12
CA GLY A 178 -0.65 -12.28 8.80
C GLY A 178 -0.84 -10.85 8.26
N LEU A 179 -0.16 -9.86 8.84
CA LEU A 179 -0.20 -8.48 8.35
C LEU A 179 0.50 -8.29 7.00
N ILE A 180 1.58 -9.04 6.73
CA ILE A 180 2.23 -9.01 5.41
C ILE A 180 1.31 -9.65 4.37
N ALA A 181 0.63 -10.75 4.70
CA ALA A 181 -0.39 -11.34 3.84
C ALA A 181 -1.50 -10.33 3.54
N LEU A 182 -1.88 -9.51 4.52
CA LEU A 182 -2.85 -8.43 4.33
C LEU A 182 -2.35 -7.37 3.34
N ALA A 183 -1.09 -6.96 3.45
CA ALA A 183 -0.53 -6.02 2.50
C ALA A 183 -0.42 -6.61 1.08
N ALA A 184 -0.08 -7.90 0.96
CA ALA A 184 -0.10 -8.61 -0.33
C ALA A 184 -1.50 -8.58 -0.96
N TRP A 185 -2.54 -8.84 -0.16
CA TRP A 185 -3.94 -8.78 -0.58
C TRP A 185 -4.34 -7.36 -1.04
N GLN A 186 -3.96 -6.32 -0.29
CA GLN A 186 -4.28 -4.93 -0.65
C GLN A 186 -3.57 -4.50 -1.94
N LEU A 187 -2.29 -4.87 -2.12
CA LEU A 187 -1.56 -4.60 -3.36
C LEU A 187 -2.17 -5.36 -4.53
N ALA A 188 -2.56 -6.62 -4.34
CA ALA A 188 -3.22 -7.44 -5.36
C ALA A 188 -4.50 -6.79 -5.90
N GLN A 189 -5.34 -6.22 -5.02
CA GLN A 189 -6.55 -5.51 -5.44
C GLN A 189 -6.26 -4.32 -6.38
N THR A 190 -5.13 -3.65 -6.20
CA THR A 190 -4.75 -2.49 -7.03
C THR A 190 -3.95 -2.86 -8.27
N ALA A 191 -3.12 -3.90 -8.20
CA ALA A 191 -2.27 -4.34 -9.30
C ALA A 191 -3.01 -5.22 -10.32
N ILE A 192 -4.01 -5.99 -9.86
CA ILE A 192 -4.76 -6.93 -10.69
C ILE A 192 -5.93 -6.21 -11.37
N THR A 193 -5.64 -5.55 -12.49
CA THR A 193 -6.69 -4.86 -13.27
C THR A 193 -7.20 -5.71 -14.44
N ASN A 194 -6.32 -6.50 -15.07
CA ASN A 194 -6.60 -7.22 -16.31
C ASN A 194 -6.05 -8.65 -16.28
N LEU A 195 -6.47 -9.50 -17.23
CA LEU A 195 -5.95 -10.88 -17.36
C LEU A 195 -4.41 -10.94 -17.49
N PRO A 196 -3.70 -10.08 -18.25
CA PRO A 196 -2.24 -10.06 -18.25
C PRO A 196 -1.64 -9.78 -16.87
N SER A 197 -2.18 -8.80 -16.13
CA SER A 197 -1.72 -8.51 -14.77
C SER A 197 -1.93 -9.69 -13.83
N ARG A 198 -3.05 -10.43 -13.95
CA ARG A 198 -3.28 -11.68 -13.20
C ARG A 198 -2.21 -12.72 -13.46
N LEU A 199 -1.87 -12.94 -14.73
CA LEU A 199 -0.83 -13.88 -15.13
C LEU A 199 0.54 -13.45 -14.63
N ILE A 200 0.88 -12.16 -14.71
CA ILE A 200 2.16 -11.62 -14.23
C ILE A 200 2.30 -11.83 -12.71
N VAL A 201 1.25 -11.52 -11.92
CA VAL A 201 1.25 -11.76 -10.47
C VAL A 201 1.47 -13.24 -10.18
N LEU A 202 0.72 -14.13 -10.86
CA LEU A 202 0.83 -15.57 -10.66
C LEU A 202 2.23 -16.09 -11.01
N THR A 203 2.75 -15.77 -12.19
CA THR A 203 4.04 -16.28 -12.65
C THR A 203 5.20 -15.76 -11.81
N SER A 204 5.19 -14.49 -11.42
CA SER A 204 6.21 -13.92 -10.54
C SER A 204 6.16 -14.53 -9.13
N ALA A 205 4.97 -14.72 -8.55
CA ALA A 205 4.80 -15.38 -7.26
C ALA A 205 5.30 -16.83 -7.30
N SER A 206 4.87 -17.61 -8.31
CA SER A 206 5.29 -19.01 -8.47
C SER A 206 6.79 -19.14 -8.70
N ALA A 207 7.38 -18.31 -9.57
CA ALA A 207 8.83 -18.31 -9.79
C ALA A 207 9.60 -17.95 -8.51
N GLY A 208 9.13 -16.94 -7.77
CA GLY A 208 9.70 -16.53 -6.49
C GLY A 208 9.62 -17.60 -5.40
N ILE A 209 8.56 -18.40 -5.38
CA ILE A 209 8.39 -19.50 -4.43
C ILE A 209 9.30 -20.68 -4.77
N CYS A 210 9.40 -21.03 -6.06
CA CYS A 210 10.18 -22.19 -6.51
C CYS A 210 11.70 -21.94 -6.47
N TYR A 211 12.15 -20.71 -6.70
CA TYR A 211 13.57 -20.38 -6.80
C TYR A 211 13.93 -19.24 -5.86
N HIS A 212 15.10 -19.34 -5.22
CA HIS A 212 15.59 -18.32 -4.31
C HIS A 212 16.93 -17.80 -4.80
N ALA A 213 16.90 -16.70 -5.55
CA ALA A 213 18.11 -16.00 -5.97
C ALA A 213 17.88 -14.49 -5.90
N PRO A 214 18.77 -13.71 -5.24
CA PRO A 214 18.56 -12.27 -5.08
C PRO A 214 18.42 -11.49 -6.39
N TRP A 215 19.12 -11.92 -7.45
CA TRP A 215 19.07 -11.31 -8.78
C TRP A 215 17.77 -11.60 -9.54
N MET A 216 17.01 -12.62 -9.12
CA MET A 216 15.79 -13.02 -9.82
C MET A 216 14.67 -11.99 -9.63
N TYR A 217 14.59 -11.33 -8.47
CA TYR A 217 13.52 -10.38 -8.19
C TYR A 217 13.51 -9.16 -9.13
N PRO A 218 14.64 -8.45 -9.35
CA PRO A 218 14.69 -7.38 -10.36
C PRO A 218 14.35 -7.85 -11.77
N VAL A 219 14.82 -9.05 -12.14
CA VAL A 219 14.57 -9.64 -13.46
C VAL A 219 13.08 -9.92 -13.66
N LEU A 220 12.42 -10.56 -12.68
CA LEU A 220 10.98 -10.83 -12.73
C LEU A 220 10.16 -9.54 -12.81
N ILE A 221 10.57 -8.51 -12.09
CA ILE A 221 9.93 -7.18 -12.14
C ILE A 221 10.07 -6.59 -13.55
N ALA A 222 11.29 -6.54 -14.10
CA ALA A 222 11.54 -6.04 -15.45
C ALA A 222 10.77 -6.82 -16.52
N LEU A 223 10.77 -8.16 -16.44
CA LEU A 223 10.01 -9.03 -17.32
C LEU A 223 8.49 -8.79 -17.22
N GLY A 224 7.96 -8.55 -16.03
CA GLY A 224 6.55 -8.18 -15.84
C GLY A 224 6.19 -6.88 -16.54
N GLY A 225 7.06 -5.87 -16.44
CA GLY A 225 6.93 -4.61 -17.18
C GLY A 225 6.90 -4.83 -18.69
N LEU A 226 7.91 -5.53 -19.23
CA LEU A 226 8.02 -5.83 -20.66
C LEU A 226 6.85 -6.68 -21.18
N ALA A 227 6.40 -7.67 -20.40
CA ALA A 227 5.25 -8.50 -20.73
C ALA A 227 3.96 -7.67 -20.85
N SER A 228 3.73 -6.74 -19.91
CA SER A 228 2.58 -5.83 -19.98
C SER A 228 2.64 -4.97 -21.26
N LEU A 229 3.81 -4.40 -21.57
CA LEU A 229 4.02 -3.61 -22.79
C LEU A 229 3.77 -4.44 -24.06
N ALA A 230 4.34 -5.64 -24.14
CA ALA A 230 4.15 -6.55 -25.25
C ALA A 230 2.67 -6.92 -25.45
N THR A 231 1.91 -7.11 -24.36
CA THR A 231 0.48 -7.43 -24.47
C THR A 231 -0.39 -6.27 -24.93
N ASP A 232 -0.08 -5.04 -24.53
CA ASP A 232 -0.86 -3.86 -24.92
C ASP A 232 -0.56 -3.41 -26.36
N TYR A 233 0.68 -3.58 -26.80
CA TYR A 233 1.16 -3.20 -28.15
C TYR A 233 1.21 -4.37 -29.13
N ALA A 234 0.72 -5.56 -28.74
CA ALA A 234 0.66 -6.71 -29.62
C ALA A 234 -0.11 -6.37 -30.92
N PRO A 235 0.42 -6.72 -32.11
CA PRO A 235 -0.20 -6.42 -33.39
C PRO A 235 -1.62 -7.00 -33.48
N ARG A 236 -2.49 -6.29 -34.23
CA ARG A 236 -3.95 -6.55 -34.32
C ARG A 236 -4.30 -8.03 -34.62
N GLY A 237 -3.46 -8.77 -35.34
CA GLY A 237 -3.62 -10.19 -35.66
C GLY A 237 -3.57 -11.13 -34.44
N ILE A 238 -2.76 -10.81 -33.43
CA ILE A 238 -2.69 -11.60 -32.19
C ILE A 238 -3.90 -11.29 -31.31
N ARG A 239 -4.41 -10.04 -31.33
CA ARG A 239 -5.65 -9.66 -30.62
C ARG A 239 -6.90 -10.36 -31.19
N THR A 240 -7.00 -10.52 -32.51
CA THR A 240 -8.10 -11.27 -33.13
C THR A 240 -7.99 -12.77 -32.92
N ALA A 241 -6.79 -13.35 -32.99
CA ALA A 241 -6.56 -14.75 -32.62
C ALA A 241 -6.92 -15.02 -31.15
N ARG A 242 -6.51 -14.13 -30.22
CA ARG A 242 -6.82 -14.25 -28.79
C ARG A 242 -8.31 -14.07 -28.49
N ARG A 243 -9.03 -13.21 -29.23
CA ARG A 243 -10.50 -13.11 -29.15
C ARG A 243 -11.19 -14.37 -29.68
N LYS A 244 -10.72 -14.94 -30.80
CA LYS A 244 -11.21 -16.22 -31.35
C LYS A 244 -10.94 -17.40 -30.41
N TRP A 245 -9.83 -17.38 -29.69
CA TRP A 245 -9.51 -18.40 -28.68
C TRP A 245 -10.34 -18.23 -27.40
N ALA A 246 -10.59 -16.98 -26.98
CA ALA A 246 -11.49 -16.69 -25.85
C ALA A 246 -12.96 -17.05 -26.16
N SER A 247 -13.41 -16.90 -27.42
CA SER A 247 -14.73 -17.35 -27.86
C SER A 247 -14.83 -18.87 -28.08
N ARG A 248 -13.72 -19.61 -27.96
CA ARG A 248 -13.67 -21.08 -28.01
C ARG A 248 -13.62 -21.75 -26.65
N ARG A 249 -13.55 -20.98 -25.55
CA ARG A 249 -13.82 -21.55 -24.23
C ARG A 249 -15.33 -21.83 -24.15
N PRO A 250 -15.76 -23.07 -23.82
CA PRO A 250 -17.16 -23.29 -23.52
C PRO A 250 -17.52 -22.33 -22.39
N ARG A 251 -18.52 -21.49 -22.64
CA ARG A 251 -19.24 -20.80 -21.58
C ARG A 251 -19.64 -21.93 -20.62
N CYS A 252 -19.09 -21.96 -19.41
CA CYS A 252 -19.68 -22.76 -18.36
C CYS A 252 -21.07 -22.14 -18.19
N GLN A 253 -22.03 -22.77 -18.86
CA GLN A 253 -23.43 -22.53 -18.66
C GLN A 253 -23.61 -22.82 -17.18
N ASP A 254 -24.02 -21.83 -16.40
CA ASP A 254 -24.78 -22.12 -15.19
C ASP A 254 -26.03 -22.86 -15.68
N SER A 255 -25.92 -24.18 -15.87
CA SER A 255 -27.04 -25.08 -15.85
C SER A 255 -27.40 -25.29 -14.38
N ILE A 256 -27.85 -24.22 -13.73
CA ILE A 256 -29.00 -24.40 -12.85
C ILE A 256 -30.16 -24.47 -13.83
N SER A 257 -30.43 -25.69 -14.28
CA SER A 257 -31.74 -26.02 -14.82
C SER A 257 -32.72 -25.59 -13.74
N ALA A 258 -33.44 -24.50 -13.96
CA ALA A 258 -34.69 -24.29 -13.28
C ALA A 258 -35.50 -25.57 -13.51
N PRO A 259 -36.00 -26.27 -12.48
CA PRO A 259 -36.90 -27.37 -12.72
C PRO A 259 -38.13 -26.80 -13.45
N ASP A 260 -38.38 -27.29 -14.66
CA ASP A 260 -39.55 -26.94 -15.44
C ASP A 260 -40.81 -27.31 -14.64
N ALA A 261 -41.64 -26.30 -14.41
CA ALA A 261 -42.85 -26.34 -13.61
C ALA A 261 -44.03 -27.04 -14.31
N SER A 262 -43.82 -28.20 -14.94
CA SER A 262 -44.87 -28.91 -15.69
C SER A 262 -44.88 -30.44 -15.53
N THR A 263 -44.12 -31.00 -14.58
CA THR A 263 -44.16 -32.45 -14.27
C THR A 263 -44.51 -32.72 -12.80
N ALA A 264 -45.47 -31.98 -12.27
CA ALA A 264 -46.01 -32.21 -10.93
C ALA A 264 -47.54 -32.06 -10.93
N ALA A 265 -48.24 -33.03 -11.54
CA ALA A 265 -49.61 -33.39 -11.17
C ALA A 265 -50.02 -34.65 -11.94
N GLN A 266 -49.82 -35.82 -11.31
CA GLN A 266 -50.63 -37.04 -11.38
C GLN A 266 -49.73 -38.26 -11.10
N VAL A 267 -49.48 -38.54 -9.82
CA VAL A 267 -49.88 -39.80 -9.16
C VAL A 267 -49.95 -39.51 -7.66
N SER A 268 -51.16 -39.72 -7.14
CA SER A 268 -51.54 -39.74 -5.74
C SER A 268 -51.24 -41.10 -5.12
N GLY A 269 -50.90 -41.14 -3.83
CA GLY A 269 -51.17 -42.29 -2.96
C GLY A 269 -49.98 -42.88 -2.18
N ALA A 270 -49.65 -42.28 -1.04
CA ALA A 270 -49.46 -42.98 0.24
C ALA A 270 -49.35 -41.95 1.39
N ASP A 271 -50.20 -42.16 2.38
CA ASP A 271 -50.58 -41.31 3.52
C ASP A 271 -49.44 -40.95 4.50
N MET A 272 -49.50 -39.74 5.09
CA MET A 272 -49.64 -39.56 6.55
C MET A 272 -50.04 -38.12 6.90
N GLU A 273 -51.04 -37.99 7.77
CA GLU A 273 -51.74 -36.80 8.25
C GLU A 273 -50.87 -35.65 8.80
N LEU A 274 -51.30 -34.40 8.58
CA LEU A 274 -51.87 -33.53 9.64
C LEU A 274 -52.41 -32.21 9.03
N GLN A 275 -53.62 -31.83 9.47
CA GLN A 275 -54.55 -30.78 8.99
C GLN A 275 -54.00 -29.37 8.74
N GLY A 276 -54.70 -28.62 7.86
CA GLY A 276 -54.74 -27.14 7.96
C GLY A 276 -55.28 -26.26 6.80
N THR A 277 -56.36 -26.65 6.11
CA THR A 277 -57.44 -25.79 5.53
C THR A 277 -57.18 -24.54 4.64
N SER A 278 -57.77 -24.58 3.41
CA SER A 278 -58.40 -23.51 2.56
C SER A 278 -57.57 -22.41 1.86
N LEU A 279 -57.87 -21.86 0.66
CA LEU A 279 -58.85 -22.04 -0.45
C LEU A 279 -58.46 -21.10 -1.66
N HIS A 280 -58.86 -21.47 -2.90
CA HIS A 280 -59.08 -20.68 -4.16
C HIS A 280 -57.88 -20.08 -4.97
N SER A 281 -57.51 -20.56 -6.19
CA SER A 281 -58.10 -20.59 -7.57
C SER A 281 -57.96 -19.28 -8.39
N ILE A 282 -56.93 -19.15 -9.28
CA ILE A 282 -56.87 -19.36 -10.77
C ILE A 282 -57.68 -18.34 -11.62
N THR A 283 -57.02 -17.63 -12.56
CA THR A 283 -57.07 -17.81 -14.05
C THR A 283 -56.40 -16.64 -14.80
N GLN A 284 -55.54 -16.94 -15.80
CA GLN A 284 -55.22 -16.07 -16.95
C GLN A 284 -55.06 -16.95 -18.20
N THR A 285 -55.39 -16.42 -19.39
CA THR A 285 -55.29 -17.13 -20.67
C THR A 285 -54.61 -16.30 -21.77
N SER A 286 -53.64 -16.94 -22.44
CA SER A 286 -53.28 -16.92 -23.90
C SER A 286 -52.78 -15.64 -24.64
N ALA A 287 -51.45 -15.56 -24.88
CA ALA A 287 -50.66 -15.82 -26.14
C ALA A 287 -51.10 -15.27 -27.55
N PRO A 288 -50.26 -15.30 -28.63
CA PRO A 288 -49.47 -14.19 -29.23
C PRO A 288 -49.60 -14.11 -30.80
N PRO A 289 -48.56 -13.89 -31.64
CA PRO A 289 -47.70 -12.73 -31.97
C PRO A 289 -47.78 -12.27 -33.47
N GLU A 290 -47.08 -11.19 -33.90
CA GLU A 290 -46.20 -11.19 -35.12
C GLU A 290 -45.61 -9.82 -35.56
N LEU A 291 -44.34 -9.90 -36.00
CA LEU A 291 -43.57 -9.25 -37.09
C LEU A 291 -43.47 -7.71 -37.28
N ARG A 292 -42.19 -7.28 -37.33
CA ARG A 292 -41.67 -5.99 -37.80
C ARG A 292 -41.69 -5.89 -39.34
N GLN A 293 -42.13 -4.75 -39.87
CA GLN A 293 -41.64 -4.24 -41.16
C GLN A 293 -41.59 -2.70 -41.24
N ARG A 294 -40.58 -2.23 -41.99
CA ARG A 294 -40.14 -0.86 -42.28
C ARG A 294 -41.25 0.14 -42.68
N GLN A 295 -41.04 1.44 -42.41
CA GLN A 295 -40.79 2.49 -43.41
C GLN A 295 -40.69 3.90 -42.77
N ARG A 296 -40.46 4.89 -43.63
CA ARG A 296 -39.73 6.16 -43.49
C ARG A 296 -40.74 7.32 -43.69
N ILE A 297 -40.40 8.55 -43.24
CA ILE A 297 -40.78 9.89 -43.79
C ILE A 297 -41.46 10.89 -42.81
N HIS A 298 -40.90 12.12 -42.84
CA HIS A 298 -41.31 13.51 -42.51
C HIS A 298 -42.49 13.87 -41.59
N GLY A 299 -42.31 15.01 -40.90
CA GLY A 299 -43.40 15.97 -40.62
C GLY A 299 -43.12 16.87 -39.42
N ALA A 300 -43.46 18.15 -39.53
CA ALA A 300 -43.17 19.24 -38.59
C ALA A 300 -44.07 19.24 -37.33
N ASP A 301 -43.68 20.01 -36.31
CA ASP A 301 -44.44 21.16 -35.78
C ASP A 301 -44.04 21.54 -34.33
N HIS A 302 -43.75 22.84 -34.12
CA HIS A 302 -43.91 23.59 -32.85
C HIS A 302 -45.38 24.09 -32.76
N PRO A 303 -45.95 24.68 -31.67
CA PRO A 303 -45.42 25.20 -30.37
C PRO A 303 -46.41 24.82 -29.19
N PRO A 304 -46.70 25.61 -28.11
CA PRO A 304 -46.08 26.78 -27.48
C PRO A 304 -45.91 26.72 -25.93
N ALA A 305 -45.32 27.82 -25.44
CA ALA A 305 -45.00 28.18 -24.06
C ALA A 305 -46.20 28.47 -23.12
N LEU A 306 -45.92 28.41 -21.81
CA LEU A 306 -46.71 29.06 -20.76
C LEU A 306 -45.86 30.09 -20.01
N ARG A 307 -46.50 31.24 -19.77
CA ARG A 307 -46.04 32.50 -19.20
C ARG A 307 -46.89 32.78 -17.96
N SER A 308 -46.30 33.30 -16.88
CA SER A 308 -46.94 34.15 -15.84
C SER A 308 -45.93 34.29 -14.68
N GLU A 309 -45.72 35.42 -13.98
CA GLU A 309 -46.04 36.84 -14.14
C GLU A 309 -45.19 37.61 -13.12
N ASN A 310 -45.06 38.92 -13.37
CA ASN A 310 -44.39 39.90 -12.53
C ASN A 310 -45.15 40.22 -11.24
N SER A 311 -44.44 40.75 -10.25
CA SER A 311 -44.97 41.78 -9.35
C SER A 311 -43.88 42.79 -9.05
N SER A 312 -44.13 44.04 -9.44
CA SER A 312 -43.31 45.22 -9.20
C SER A 312 -43.88 46.05 -8.04
N VAL A 313 -43.23 47.21 -7.78
CA VAL A 313 -43.53 48.31 -6.83
C VAL A 313 -42.63 48.28 -5.58
N GLY A 314 -41.92 49.35 -5.18
CA GLY A 314 -41.91 50.73 -5.65
C GLY A 314 -40.70 51.54 -5.11
N THR A 315 -40.53 52.71 -5.71
CA THR A 315 -39.50 53.72 -5.45
C THR A 315 -39.76 54.51 -4.17
N GLY A 316 -38.69 54.88 -3.45
CA GLY A 316 -38.75 55.83 -2.33
C GLY A 316 -37.36 56.28 -1.88
N THR A 317 -37.03 57.53 -2.17
CA THR A 317 -35.90 58.31 -1.63
C THR A 317 -36.14 58.66 -0.16
N GLY A 318 -35.13 58.52 0.71
CA GLY A 318 -35.17 59.02 2.08
C GLY A 318 -33.85 58.85 2.81
N THR A 319 -33.19 59.97 3.12
CA THR A 319 -32.10 60.11 4.09
C THR A 319 -32.56 59.70 5.49
N GLY A 320 -31.81 58.86 6.19
CA GLY A 320 -32.09 58.49 7.57
C GLY A 320 -30.92 57.77 8.23
N THR A 321 -30.26 58.46 9.14
CA THR A 321 -29.34 57.91 10.16
C THR A 321 -30.05 56.86 11.01
N GLY A 322 -29.50 55.65 11.10
CA GLY A 322 -30.06 54.58 11.91
C GLY A 322 -29.01 53.51 12.23
N THR A 323 -28.59 53.48 13.48
CA THR A 323 -27.81 52.43 14.14
C THR A 323 -28.43 51.05 13.92
N GLY A 324 -27.67 50.11 13.33
CA GLY A 324 -28.10 48.74 13.09
C GLY A 324 -26.95 47.76 13.31
N THR A 325 -27.14 46.88 14.29
CA THR A 325 -26.35 45.70 14.62
C THR A 325 -25.90 44.92 13.39
N GLY A 326 -24.60 44.92 13.12
CA GLY A 326 -23.99 44.13 12.06
C GLY A 326 -24.05 42.63 12.40
N THR A 327 -24.98 41.93 11.77
CA THR A 327 -24.87 40.49 11.57
C THR A 327 -23.64 40.23 10.71
N ALA A 328 -22.64 39.57 11.29
CA ALA A 328 -21.43 39.18 10.59
C ALA A 328 -21.80 38.22 9.45
N GLN A 329 -21.89 38.76 8.25
CA GLN A 329 -22.03 38.02 7.02
C GLN A 329 -20.75 37.19 6.84
N TRP A 330 -20.85 35.89 7.17
CA TRP A 330 -19.81 34.91 6.90
C TRP A 330 -19.61 34.85 5.37
N SER A 331 -18.63 35.59 4.87
CA SER A 331 -18.10 35.36 3.53
C SER A 331 -17.53 33.95 3.53
N GLY A 332 -18.14 33.04 2.76
CA GLY A 332 -17.57 31.73 2.50
C GLY A 332 -16.14 31.91 2.03
N THR A 333 -15.17 31.55 2.86
CA THR A 333 -13.78 31.53 2.44
C THR A 333 -13.65 30.44 1.40
N ASP A 334 -13.51 30.84 0.14
CA ASP A 334 -12.93 29.99 -0.88
C ASP A 334 -11.69 29.32 -0.30
N PRO A 335 -11.46 28.01 -0.54
CA PRO A 335 -10.24 27.36 -0.10
C PRO A 335 -9.05 28.16 -0.63
N PRO A 336 -8.01 28.40 0.19
CA PRO A 336 -6.87 29.18 -0.25
C PRO A 336 -6.32 28.59 -1.56
N PRO A 337 -6.00 29.42 -2.55
CA PRO A 337 -5.57 28.92 -3.86
C PRO A 337 -4.39 27.97 -3.68
N LEU A 338 -4.52 26.77 -4.27
CA LEU A 338 -3.48 25.75 -4.23
C LEU A 338 -2.19 26.36 -4.79
N ARG A 339 -1.15 26.42 -3.95
CA ARG A 339 0.15 27.00 -4.31
C ARG A 339 0.76 26.25 -5.50
N PRO A 340 1.60 26.92 -6.31
CA PRO A 340 2.26 26.26 -7.43
C PRO A 340 3.06 25.04 -6.95
N ILE A 341 2.90 23.90 -7.62
CA ILE A 341 3.60 22.65 -7.37
C ILE A 341 5.09 22.86 -7.61
N LEU A 342 5.93 22.72 -6.57
CA LEU A 342 7.38 22.79 -6.69
C LEU A 342 7.93 21.43 -7.15
N VAL A 343 8.64 21.44 -8.28
CA VAL A 343 9.43 20.28 -8.74
C VAL A 343 10.90 20.69 -8.89
N PRO A 344 11.84 19.76 -8.67
CA PRO A 344 13.26 20.00 -8.97
C PRO A 344 13.45 20.47 -10.42
N SER A 345 14.51 21.26 -10.67
CA SER A 345 14.88 21.61 -12.04
C SER A 345 15.32 20.35 -12.82
N LYS A 346 15.08 20.31 -14.13
CA LYS A 346 15.45 19.16 -14.98
C LYS A 346 16.94 18.82 -14.90
N ARG A 347 17.80 19.84 -14.80
CA ARG A 347 19.26 19.68 -14.65
C ARG A 347 19.62 19.02 -13.32
N LEU A 348 19.03 19.50 -12.21
CA LEU A 348 19.24 18.92 -10.89
C LEU A 348 18.74 17.47 -10.83
N ALA A 349 17.58 17.20 -11.40
CA ALA A 349 17.01 15.86 -11.45
C ALA A 349 17.86 14.87 -12.26
N PHE A 350 18.36 15.29 -13.42
CA PHE A 350 19.30 14.49 -14.21
C PHE A 350 20.59 14.23 -13.44
N SER A 351 21.16 15.26 -12.81
CA SER A 351 22.35 15.13 -11.97
C SER A 351 22.15 14.14 -10.82
N ILE A 352 21.03 14.23 -10.07
CA ILE A 352 20.70 13.29 -8.99
C ILE A 352 20.55 11.86 -9.54
N GLY A 353 19.90 11.69 -10.70
CA GLY A 353 19.77 10.39 -11.36
C GLY A 353 21.12 9.79 -11.77
N SER A 354 22.01 10.60 -12.34
CA SER A 354 23.38 10.19 -12.67
C SER A 354 24.18 9.82 -11.42
N VAL A 355 24.11 10.63 -10.36
CA VAL A 355 24.79 10.33 -9.09
C VAL A 355 24.25 9.04 -8.49
N PHE A 356 22.95 8.79 -8.54
CA PHE A 356 22.36 7.52 -8.11
C PHE A 356 22.95 6.34 -8.89
N ALA A 357 22.91 6.38 -10.23
CA ALA A 357 23.44 5.31 -11.07
C ALA A 357 24.94 5.08 -10.85
N CYS A 358 25.73 6.16 -10.82
CA CYS A 358 27.17 6.10 -10.54
C CYS A 358 27.45 5.53 -9.13
N SER A 359 26.72 5.97 -8.11
CA SER A 359 26.91 5.49 -6.73
C SER A 359 26.64 3.99 -6.62
N LEU A 360 25.60 3.49 -7.28
CA LEU A 360 25.26 2.07 -7.26
C LEU A 360 26.31 1.24 -8.01
N ILE A 361 26.77 1.70 -9.18
CA ILE A 361 27.85 1.04 -9.93
C ILE A 361 29.14 1.03 -9.11
N VAL A 362 29.53 2.16 -8.53
CA VAL A 362 30.76 2.27 -7.72
C VAL A 362 30.71 1.33 -6.53
N VAL A 363 29.60 1.30 -5.78
CA VAL A 363 29.46 0.40 -4.61
C VAL A 363 29.55 -1.07 -5.03
N LEU A 364 28.90 -1.46 -6.14
CA LEU A 364 28.93 -2.84 -6.63
C LEU A 364 30.30 -3.24 -7.19
N VAL A 365 30.94 -2.38 -7.97
CA VAL A 365 32.28 -2.63 -8.53
C VAL A 365 33.32 -2.67 -7.42
N LEU A 366 33.27 -1.74 -6.46
CA LEU A 366 34.20 -1.72 -5.33
C LEU A 366 34.06 -2.99 -4.49
N ARG A 367 32.82 -3.44 -4.22
CA ARG A 367 32.56 -4.72 -3.56
C ARG A 367 33.14 -5.91 -4.35
N SER A 368 32.93 -5.93 -5.67
CA SER A 368 33.42 -7.01 -6.54
C SER A 368 34.95 -7.07 -6.54
N GLN A 369 35.61 -5.92 -6.72
CA GLN A 369 37.07 -5.79 -6.78
C GLN A 369 37.75 -6.17 -5.46
N LEU A 370 37.16 -5.77 -4.32
CA LEU A 370 37.70 -6.10 -3.01
C LEU A 370 37.47 -7.56 -2.61
N ARG A 371 36.42 -8.23 -3.14
CA ARG A 371 36.23 -9.67 -2.98
C ARG A 371 37.25 -10.48 -3.81
N GLU A 372 37.59 -10.00 -5.00
CA GLU A 372 38.54 -10.66 -5.91
C GLU A 372 40.00 -10.50 -5.46
N LYS A 373 40.36 -9.33 -4.90
CA LYS A 373 41.71 -9.04 -4.38
C LYS A 373 42.01 -9.60 -2.99
N GLY A 374 41.12 -10.38 -2.39
CA GLY A 374 41.34 -11.08 -1.13
C GLY A 374 42.34 -12.24 -1.27
N VAL A 375 43.57 -11.95 -1.66
CA VAL A 375 44.67 -12.92 -1.83
C VAL A 375 45.33 -13.26 -0.48
N ASP A 376 45.04 -12.51 0.60
CA ASP A 376 45.59 -12.74 1.95
C ASP A 376 44.51 -13.04 3.02
N GLY A 377 43.31 -13.51 2.62
CA GLY A 377 42.23 -13.84 3.56
C GLY A 377 41.48 -12.64 4.17
N ALA A 378 41.85 -11.40 3.80
CA ALA A 378 41.09 -10.20 4.16
C ALA A 378 39.85 -10.07 3.26
N SER A 379 38.68 -10.42 3.80
CA SER A 379 37.38 -10.16 3.15
C SER A 379 37.09 -8.64 3.13
N ALA A 380 36.28 -8.19 2.16
CA ALA A 380 35.84 -6.80 2.08
C ALA A 380 35.31 -6.30 3.45
N PRO A 381 35.53 -5.02 3.82
CA PRO A 381 35.03 -4.50 5.10
C PRO A 381 33.54 -4.77 5.25
N ARG A 382 33.13 -5.28 6.41
CA ARG A 382 31.74 -5.70 6.66
C ARG A 382 30.76 -4.54 6.46
N GLU A 383 31.20 -3.30 6.70
CA GLU A 383 30.47 -2.07 6.44
C GLU A 383 30.18 -1.84 4.95
N LEU A 384 31.14 -2.12 4.06
CA LEU A 384 30.94 -1.98 2.61
C LEU A 384 29.95 -3.02 2.10
N ASP A 385 30.09 -4.26 2.58
CA ASP A 385 29.22 -5.38 2.22
C ASP A 385 27.78 -5.11 2.71
N LEU A 386 27.62 -4.52 3.90
CA LEU A 386 26.35 -4.00 4.42
C LEU A 386 25.76 -2.88 3.56
N VAL A 387 26.55 -1.85 3.24
CA VAL A 387 26.10 -0.73 2.39
C VAL A 387 25.67 -1.23 1.01
N ALA A 388 26.42 -2.14 0.41
CA ALA A 388 26.08 -2.71 -0.89
C ALA A 388 24.78 -3.50 -0.84
N ASN A 389 24.60 -4.38 0.15
CA ASN A 389 23.38 -5.15 0.32
C ASN A 389 22.16 -4.26 0.55
N MET A 390 22.30 -3.20 1.36
CA MET A 390 21.23 -2.25 1.65
C MET A 390 20.91 -1.34 0.45
N ALA A 391 21.92 -0.89 -0.30
CA ALA A 391 21.73 -0.08 -1.50
C ALA A 391 21.05 -0.90 -2.61
N VAL A 392 21.45 -2.17 -2.78
CA VAL A 392 20.77 -3.09 -3.70
C VAL A 392 19.34 -3.30 -3.25
N ALA A 393 19.11 -3.65 -1.97
CA ALA A 393 17.77 -3.80 -1.43
C ALA A 393 16.92 -2.55 -1.72
N GLY A 394 17.38 -1.36 -1.32
CA GLY A 394 16.71 -0.08 -1.55
C GLY A 394 16.38 0.23 -3.02
N SER A 395 17.17 -0.29 -3.96
CA SER A 395 17.00 -0.08 -5.41
C SER A 395 16.04 -1.06 -6.08
N ILE A 396 15.74 -2.20 -5.44
CA ILE A 396 14.95 -3.28 -6.04
C ILE A 396 13.56 -3.45 -5.41
N ILE A 397 13.28 -2.79 -4.29
CA ILE A 397 12.01 -2.98 -3.57
C ILE A 397 10.91 -2.14 -4.21
N PHE A 398 9.97 -2.77 -4.89
CA PHE A 398 8.76 -2.12 -5.41
C PHE A 398 7.55 -2.44 -4.53
N GLY A 399 6.56 -1.55 -4.47
CA GLY A 399 5.28 -1.85 -3.84
C GLY A 399 5.21 -1.74 -2.30
N GLY A 400 6.25 -1.23 -1.64
CA GLY A 400 6.19 -0.85 -0.21
C GLY A 400 6.91 -1.78 0.78
N GLY A 401 6.77 -1.43 2.07
CA GLY A 401 7.45 -2.03 3.23
C GLY A 401 7.51 -3.56 3.31
N PRO A 402 6.43 -4.32 3.04
CA PRO A 402 6.35 -5.75 3.36
C PRO A 402 7.25 -6.66 2.51
N VAL A 403 7.64 -6.22 1.31
CA VAL A 403 8.48 -7.02 0.38
C VAL A 403 9.96 -7.03 0.80
N VAL A 404 10.40 -6.02 1.57
CA VAL A 404 11.82 -5.86 1.89
C VAL A 404 12.35 -6.92 2.84
N ILE A 405 11.49 -7.41 3.72
CA ILE A 405 11.90 -8.09 4.95
C ILE A 405 12.52 -9.46 4.63
N PRO A 406 11.91 -10.35 3.84
CA PRO A 406 12.59 -11.59 3.48
C PRO A 406 13.84 -11.38 2.63
N LEU A 407 13.93 -10.31 1.81
CA LEU A 407 15.16 -9.98 1.09
C LEU A 407 16.30 -9.62 2.05
N LEU A 408 16.00 -8.81 3.07
CA LEU A 408 16.99 -8.45 4.10
C LEU A 408 17.46 -9.67 4.89
N ARG A 409 16.59 -10.66 5.10
CA ARG A 409 17.00 -11.95 5.68
C ARG A 409 18.08 -12.60 4.81
N GLY A 410 17.85 -12.71 3.50
CA GLY A 410 18.84 -13.29 2.57
C GLY A 410 20.16 -12.52 2.50
N TYR A 411 20.14 -11.21 2.76
CA TYR A 411 21.33 -10.37 2.69
C TYR A 411 22.11 -10.24 4.01
N ILE A 412 21.54 -10.64 5.14
CA ILE A 412 22.13 -10.38 6.46
C ILE A 412 22.15 -11.64 7.32
N VAL A 413 21.11 -12.47 7.26
CA VAL A 413 21.02 -13.71 8.03
C VAL A 413 21.75 -14.84 7.33
N ASP A 414 21.56 -15.00 6.02
CA ASP A 414 22.23 -16.08 5.27
C ASP A 414 23.78 -15.95 5.30
N PRO A 415 24.38 -14.75 5.23
CA PRO A 415 25.83 -14.57 5.46
C PRO A 415 26.28 -14.76 6.92
N GLY A 416 25.36 -15.03 7.86
CA GLY A 416 25.66 -15.22 9.27
C GLY A 416 25.93 -13.91 10.05
N TRP A 417 25.56 -12.74 9.52
CA TRP A 417 25.84 -11.47 10.20
C TRP A 417 24.89 -11.20 11.37
N VAL A 418 23.66 -11.66 11.27
CA VAL A 418 22.61 -11.55 12.29
C VAL A 418 21.89 -12.89 12.38
N THR A 419 21.56 -13.35 13.59
CA THR A 419 20.87 -14.63 13.77
C THR A 419 19.42 -14.56 13.27
N SER A 420 18.85 -15.70 12.86
CA SER A 420 17.41 -15.78 12.50
C SER A 420 16.52 -15.28 13.64
N ARG A 421 16.89 -15.59 14.89
CA ARG A 421 16.23 -15.14 16.10
C ARG A 421 16.18 -13.61 16.18
N ASP A 422 17.34 -12.97 16.12
CA ASP A 422 17.44 -11.52 16.29
C ASP A 422 16.79 -10.78 15.12
N PHE A 423 16.91 -11.32 13.91
CA PHE A 423 16.20 -10.79 12.74
C PHE A 423 14.69 -10.78 12.95
N LEU A 424 14.13 -11.92 13.36
CA LEU A 424 12.69 -12.06 13.58
C LEU A 424 12.21 -11.23 14.78
N PHE A 425 13.02 -11.11 15.84
CA PHE A 425 12.72 -10.24 16.98
C PHE A 425 12.54 -8.77 16.56
N GLY A 426 13.52 -8.24 15.81
CA GLY A 426 13.43 -6.89 15.26
C GLY A 426 12.26 -6.73 14.31
N PHE A 427 11.98 -7.75 13.49
CA PHE A 427 10.86 -7.75 12.56
C PHE A 427 9.49 -7.70 13.25
N ALA A 428 9.24 -8.53 14.25
CA ALA A 428 7.98 -8.54 14.99
C ALA A 428 7.71 -7.17 15.65
N ILE A 429 8.73 -6.61 16.29
CA ILE A 429 8.59 -5.35 17.04
C ILE A 429 8.43 -4.16 16.10
N LEU A 430 9.13 -4.14 14.96
CA LEU A 430 9.03 -3.10 13.94
C LEU A 430 7.58 -2.80 13.52
N GLN A 431 6.71 -3.82 13.47
CA GLN A 431 5.31 -3.65 13.06
C GLN A 431 4.49 -2.81 14.06
N ALA A 432 5.00 -2.63 15.28
CA ALA A 432 4.44 -1.77 16.31
C ALA A 432 5.18 -0.43 16.46
N PHE A 433 6.26 -0.19 15.70
CA PHE A 433 7.00 1.08 15.73
C PHE A 433 6.37 2.14 14.81
N PRO A 434 6.51 3.44 15.15
CA PRO A 434 6.03 4.50 14.29
C PRO A 434 6.98 4.71 13.10
N GLY A 435 6.41 5.19 12.00
CA GLY A 435 7.16 5.51 10.80
C GLY A 435 7.42 4.29 9.91
N PRO A 436 8.41 4.36 9.01
CA PRO A 436 8.55 3.39 7.93
C PRO A 436 9.15 2.06 8.42
N ASN A 437 8.58 0.93 7.99
CA ASN A 437 9.08 -0.42 8.27
C ASN A 437 10.55 -0.62 7.80
N PHE A 438 11.03 0.18 6.85
CA PHE A 438 12.44 0.15 6.44
C PHE A 438 13.42 0.56 7.56
N ASN A 439 12.93 1.14 8.66
CA ASN A 439 13.74 1.40 9.86
C ASN A 439 14.34 0.13 10.48
N ILE A 440 13.85 -1.06 10.12
CA ILE A 440 14.52 -2.32 10.46
C ILE A 440 15.98 -2.36 9.96
N ALA A 441 16.33 -1.63 8.90
CA ALA A 441 17.70 -1.53 8.42
C ALA A 441 18.64 -0.94 9.47
N ALA A 442 18.19 0.05 10.26
CA ALA A 442 18.98 0.62 11.35
C ALA A 442 19.27 -0.41 12.45
N TYR A 443 18.26 -1.23 12.79
CA TYR A 443 18.39 -2.35 13.73
C TYR A 443 19.37 -3.41 13.21
N LEU A 444 19.18 -3.85 11.96
CA LEU A 444 20.01 -4.89 11.35
C LEU A 444 21.45 -4.41 11.14
N GLY A 445 21.65 -3.14 10.75
CA GLY A 445 22.97 -2.55 10.62
C GLY A 445 23.73 -2.48 11.95
N PHE A 446 23.03 -2.19 13.05
CA PHE A 446 23.63 -2.18 14.39
C PHE A 446 24.16 -3.57 14.77
N LEU A 447 23.37 -4.61 14.54
CA LEU A 447 23.76 -6.00 14.85
C LEU A 447 24.80 -6.52 13.84
N ALA A 448 24.70 -6.10 12.58
CA ALA A 448 25.58 -6.57 11.51
C ALA A 448 27.00 -6.00 11.57
N VAL A 449 27.29 -4.97 12.36
CA VAL A 449 28.67 -4.44 12.52
C VAL A 449 29.01 -4.32 14.02
N PRO A 450 29.32 -5.44 14.71
CA PRO A 450 29.50 -5.43 16.16
C PRO A 450 30.65 -4.54 16.66
N SER A 451 31.67 -4.32 15.82
CA SER A 451 32.83 -3.46 16.09
C SER A 451 32.48 -1.97 16.13
N ARG A 452 31.53 -1.53 15.30
CA ARG A 452 31.10 -0.14 15.18
C ARG A 452 29.58 -0.09 14.97
N PRO A 453 28.78 -0.42 15.99
CA PRO A 453 27.37 -0.72 15.80
C PRO A 453 26.55 0.51 15.44
N LEU A 454 26.86 1.68 16.01
CA LEU A 454 26.19 2.94 15.61
C LEU A 454 26.49 3.32 14.16
N LEU A 455 27.72 3.10 13.69
CA LEU A 455 28.07 3.33 12.29
C LEU A 455 27.31 2.37 11.38
N GLY A 456 27.24 1.08 11.74
CA GLY A 456 26.44 0.09 11.01
C GLY A 456 24.98 0.48 10.88
N ALA A 457 24.36 0.97 11.96
CA ALA A 457 22.98 1.45 11.96
C ALA A 457 22.76 2.63 10.99
N ILE A 458 23.62 3.65 11.06
CA ILE A 458 23.54 4.84 10.20
C ILE A 458 23.76 4.46 8.73
N LEU A 459 24.78 3.65 8.45
CA LEU A 459 25.10 3.21 7.09
C LEU A 459 23.97 2.39 6.49
N ALA A 460 23.41 1.43 7.22
CA ALA A 460 22.31 0.61 6.72
C ALA A 460 21.04 1.42 6.47
N TRP A 461 20.68 2.31 7.40
CA TRP A 461 19.54 3.20 7.26
C TRP A 461 19.70 4.16 6.08
N ALA A 462 20.87 4.80 5.93
CA ALA A 462 21.12 5.68 4.80
C ALA A 462 21.11 4.91 3.47
N ALA A 463 21.78 3.77 3.40
CA ALA A 463 21.91 2.98 2.17
C ALA A 463 20.58 2.40 1.68
N ILE A 464 19.65 2.02 2.57
CA ILE A 464 18.37 1.46 2.14
C ILE A 464 17.39 2.52 1.63
N PHE A 465 17.44 3.75 2.15
CA PHE A 465 16.52 4.83 1.75
C PHE A 465 17.05 5.70 0.60
N ALA A 466 18.38 5.87 0.50
CA ALA A 466 19.00 6.77 -0.48
C ALA A 466 18.58 6.47 -1.93
N PRO A 467 18.60 5.22 -2.43
CA PRO A 467 18.16 4.88 -3.78
C PRO A 467 16.77 5.41 -4.13
N GLY A 468 15.78 5.10 -3.28
CA GLY A 468 14.40 5.48 -3.52
C GLY A 468 14.18 6.99 -3.48
N ILE A 469 14.83 7.69 -2.55
CA ILE A 469 14.73 9.16 -2.44
C ILE A 469 15.38 9.84 -3.65
N MET A 470 16.58 9.40 -4.04
CA MET A 470 17.30 9.97 -5.18
C MET A 470 16.53 9.73 -6.47
N LEU A 471 16.03 8.51 -6.69
CA LEU A 471 15.25 8.18 -7.87
C LEU A 471 13.93 8.95 -7.89
N LYS A 472 13.29 9.16 -6.73
CA LYS A 472 12.10 10.01 -6.62
C LYS A 472 12.38 11.43 -7.05
N LEU A 473 13.45 12.04 -6.54
CA LEU A 473 13.86 13.40 -6.93
C LEU A 473 14.23 13.50 -8.41
N ALA A 474 14.84 12.47 -8.99
CA ALA A 474 15.19 12.41 -10.40
C ALA A 474 13.95 12.31 -11.32
N LEU A 475 12.92 11.56 -10.91
CA LEU A 475 11.76 11.28 -11.76
C LEU A 475 10.57 12.22 -11.53
N LEU A 476 10.50 12.91 -10.38
CA LEU A 476 9.38 13.80 -10.06
C LEU A 476 9.13 14.90 -11.12
N PRO A 477 10.16 15.58 -11.70
CA PRO A 477 9.94 16.57 -12.75
C PRO A 477 9.47 15.97 -14.09
N LEU A 478 9.83 14.71 -14.34
CA LEU A 478 9.50 13.99 -15.57
C LEU A 478 8.08 13.43 -15.55
N TYR A 479 7.50 13.29 -14.35
CA TYR A 479 6.17 12.73 -14.15
C TYR A 479 5.09 13.39 -15.02
N LYS A 480 5.05 14.73 -15.08
CA LYS A 480 4.06 15.45 -15.92
C LYS A 480 4.17 15.10 -17.40
N SER A 481 5.38 14.86 -17.91
CA SER A 481 5.66 14.58 -19.31
C SER A 481 5.45 13.12 -19.69
N TRP A 482 5.75 12.17 -18.80
CA TRP A 482 5.68 10.74 -19.11
C TRP A 482 4.36 10.09 -18.71
N ARG A 483 3.61 10.66 -17.75
CA ARG A 483 2.32 10.10 -17.34
C ARG A 483 1.27 10.13 -18.44
N SER A 484 1.42 10.95 -19.49
CA SER A 484 0.51 10.98 -20.64
C SER A 484 0.81 9.88 -21.67
N LEU A 485 1.99 9.25 -21.58
CA LEU A 485 2.43 8.23 -22.53
C LEU A 485 1.84 6.86 -22.16
N ASN A 486 1.00 6.32 -23.04
CA ASN A 486 0.43 4.98 -22.90
C ASN A 486 1.47 3.85 -22.68
N PRO A 487 2.66 3.86 -23.34
CA PRO A 487 3.69 2.85 -23.08
C PRO A 487 4.17 2.85 -21.63
N VAL A 488 4.35 4.03 -21.03
CA VAL A 488 4.85 4.18 -19.66
C VAL A 488 3.82 3.64 -18.66
N ARG A 489 2.54 3.97 -18.84
CA ARG A 489 1.46 3.41 -18.01
C ARG A 489 1.41 1.88 -18.10
N SER A 490 1.56 1.34 -19.30
CA SER A 490 1.56 -0.11 -19.53
C SER A 490 2.74 -0.79 -18.84
N LEU A 491 3.94 -0.23 -18.97
CA LEU A 491 5.16 -0.71 -18.32
C LEU A 491 4.99 -0.72 -16.79
N LEU A 492 4.62 0.42 -16.20
CA LEU A 492 4.46 0.56 -14.76
C LEU A 492 3.41 -0.41 -14.17
N ARG A 493 2.31 -0.64 -14.90
CA ARG A 493 1.30 -1.63 -14.51
C ARG A 493 1.90 -3.04 -14.41
N GLY A 494 2.77 -3.41 -15.36
CA GLY A 494 3.45 -4.70 -15.36
C GLY A 494 4.48 -4.83 -14.24
N LEU A 495 5.28 -3.78 -13.99
CA LEU A 495 6.23 -3.72 -12.88
C LEU A 495 5.52 -3.90 -11.53
N ASN A 496 4.43 -3.17 -11.30
CA ASN A 496 3.64 -3.24 -10.08
C ASN A 496 2.98 -4.61 -9.89
N ALA A 497 2.50 -5.24 -10.97
CA ALA A 497 1.94 -6.60 -10.94
C ALA A 497 3.01 -7.64 -10.55
N ALA A 498 4.19 -7.59 -11.14
CA ALA A 498 5.27 -8.52 -10.79
C ALA A 498 5.76 -8.30 -9.34
N ALA A 499 5.94 -7.05 -8.93
CA ALA A 499 6.28 -6.70 -7.55
C ALA A 499 5.25 -7.25 -6.56
N THR A 500 3.96 -7.17 -6.90
CA THR A 500 2.87 -7.71 -6.07
C THR A 500 2.96 -9.22 -5.93
N GLY A 501 3.27 -9.96 -7.00
CA GLY A 501 3.50 -11.41 -6.92
C GLY A 501 4.66 -11.77 -6.00
N LEU A 502 5.73 -10.99 -6.01
CA LEU A 502 6.86 -11.16 -5.10
C LEU A 502 6.52 -10.85 -3.63
N VAL A 503 5.49 -10.04 -3.34
CA VAL A 503 4.96 -9.90 -1.97
C VAL A 503 4.39 -11.25 -1.50
N PHE A 504 3.71 -12.00 -2.35
CA PHE A 504 3.22 -13.34 -1.98
C PHE A 504 4.37 -14.32 -1.73
N THR A 505 5.44 -14.24 -2.53
CA THR A 505 6.69 -14.97 -2.24
C THR A 505 7.24 -14.63 -0.86
N ALA A 506 7.25 -13.34 -0.50
CA ALA A 506 7.69 -12.87 0.82
C ALA A 506 6.85 -13.44 1.97
N VAL A 507 5.52 -13.47 1.81
CA VAL A 507 4.60 -14.09 2.78
C VAL A 507 4.95 -15.56 2.97
N TRP A 508 5.12 -16.31 1.88
CA TRP A 508 5.46 -17.72 1.92
C TRP A 508 6.80 -17.98 2.62
N GLN A 509 7.83 -17.21 2.28
CA GLN A 509 9.15 -17.31 2.89
C GLN A 509 9.11 -17.06 4.39
N LEU A 510 8.42 -16.01 4.84
CA LEU A 510 8.29 -15.72 6.26
C LEU A 510 7.44 -16.76 6.99
N PHE A 511 6.44 -17.32 6.32
CA PHE A 511 5.64 -18.41 6.88
C PHE A 511 6.48 -19.68 7.12
N LEU A 512 7.50 -19.94 6.29
CA LEU A 512 8.42 -21.07 6.45
C LEU A 512 9.50 -20.88 7.54
N VAL A 513 9.69 -19.68 8.06
CA VAL A 513 10.72 -19.40 9.08
C VAL A 513 10.18 -18.72 10.34
N GLY A 514 8.88 -18.44 10.40
CA GLY A 514 8.29 -17.62 11.46
C GLY A 514 8.24 -18.29 12.84
N TYR A 515 8.37 -19.62 12.93
CA TYR A 515 8.34 -20.34 14.20
C TYR A 515 9.73 -20.32 14.83
N ILE A 516 9.86 -19.77 16.04
CA ILE A 516 11.12 -19.75 16.78
C ILE A 516 11.07 -20.80 17.89
N TYR A 517 12.05 -21.69 17.92
CA TYR A 517 12.19 -22.71 18.95
C TYR A 517 13.65 -22.90 19.37
N GLN A 518 13.84 -23.50 20.53
CA GLN A 518 15.15 -24.00 20.96
C GLN A 518 15.17 -25.51 20.73
N PRO A 519 16.12 -26.04 19.94
CA PRO A 519 16.33 -27.49 19.85
C PRO A 519 16.62 -28.04 21.24
N ALA A 520 16.11 -29.24 21.55
CA ALA A 520 16.57 -29.96 22.73
C ALA A 520 18.09 -30.13 22.64
N ALA A 521 18.80 -29.85 23.73
CA ALA A 521 20.25 -30.01 23.76
C ALA A 521 20.58 -31.48 23.44
N GLU A 522 21.20 -31.74 22.30
CA GLU A 522 21.91 -33.02 22.12
C GLU A 522 23.03 -33.08 23.19
N PRO A 523 23.32 -34.27 23.75
CA PRO A 523 24.43 -34.43 24.67
C PRO A 523 25.69 -33.94 23.97
N ALA A 524 26.30 -32.89 24.53
CA ALA A 524 27.41 -32.19 23.91
C ALA A 524 28.52 -33.17 23.52
N SER A 525 28.74 -33.35 22.21
CA SER A 525 30.08 -33.57 21.71
C SER A 525 30.93 -32.40 22.20
N GLN A 526 31.95 -32.74 22.98
CA GLN A 526 32.78 -31.83 23.75
C GLN A 526 33.37 -30.72 22.85
N GLY A 527 32.74 -29.54 22.83
CA GLY A 527 33.22 -28.38 22.07
C GLY A 527 32.17 -27.57 21.29
N ASP A 528 30.95 -28.10 21.09
CA ASP A 528 29.95 -27.36 20.31
C ASP A 528 29.22 -26.28 21.13
N PRO A 529 29.07 -25.05 20.62
CA PRO A 529 28.35 -23.99 21.30
C PRO A 529 26.88 -24.39 21.53
N ALA A 530 26.38 -24.11 22.73
CA ALA A 530 25.01 -24.39 23.16
C ALA A 530 23.98 -23.99 22.08
N ALA A 531 23.08 -24.92 21.73
CA ALA A 531 22.07 -24.76 20.68
C ALA A 531 21.44 -23.35 20.64
N THR A 532 21.86 -22.56 19.65
CA THR A 532 21.25 -21.27 19.30
C THR A 532 19.80 -21.48 18.89
N SER A 533 18.93 -20.50 19.19
CA SER A 533 17.51 -20.59 18.82
C SER A 533 17.37 -20.75 17.30
N ALA A 534 16.61 -21.76 16.88
CA ALA A 534 16.39 -22.12 15.49
C ALA A 534 15.05 -21.56 14.98
N SER A 535 14.90 -21.53 13.65
CA SER A 535 13.65 -21.16 12.96
C SER A 535 13.06 -22.34 12.21
N ALA A 536 11.74 -22.46 12.20
CA ALA A 536 10.99 -23.47 11.48
C ALA A 536 9.71 -22.88 10.85
N PRO A 537 9.01 -23.66 10.02
CA PRO A 537 7.72 -23.25 9.47
C PRO A 537 6.67 -23.01 10.56
N LEU A 538 5.82 -22.00 10.36
CA LEU A 538 4.63 -21.80 11.19
C LEU A 538 3.68 -23.00 11.13
N THR A 539 3.80 -23.88 10.13
CA THR A 539 3.05 -25.15 10.07
C THR A 539 3.51 -26.20 11.07
N SER A 540 4.67 -26.03 11.72
CA SER A 540 5.13 -26.95 12.76
C SER A 540 4.14 -27.07 13.92
N ASP A 541 3.31 -26.05 14.12
CA ASP A 541 2.16 -26.08 15.02
C ASP A 541 1.01 -25.28 14.37
N PRO A 542 -0.13 -25.93 14.04
CA PRO A 542 -1.26 -25.28 13.39
C PRO A 542 -1.76 -24.01 14.10
N TRP A 543 -1.54 -23.88 15.42
CA TRP A 543 -1.91 -22.70 16.18
C TRP A 543 -1.33 -21.42 15.60
N TRP A 544 -0.09 -21.44 15.11
CA TRP A 544 0.54 -20.23 14.56
C TRP A 544 -0.11 -19.79 13.25
N GLY A 545 -0.64 -20.73 12.46
CA GLY A 545 -1.46 -20.42 11.29
C GLY A 545 -2.76 -19.72 11.68
N VAL A 546 -3.39 -20.13 12.78
CA VAL A 546 -4.59 -19.47 13.34
C VAL A 546 -4.27 -18.04 13.77
N VAL A 547 -3.17 -17.82 14.49
CA VAL A 547 -2.73 -16.48 14.90
C VAL A 547 -2.50 -15.56 13.69
N ALA A 548 -1.83 -16.07 12.65
CA ALA A 548 -1.60 -15.32 11.42
C ALA A 548 -2.92 -14.95 10.71
N ALA A 549 -3.84 -15.90 10.57
CA ALA A 549 -5.16 -15.66 9.98
C ALA A 549 -5.98 -14.65 10.79
N PHE A 550 -5.95 -14.74 12.12
CA PHE A 550 -6.65 -13.82 13.00
C PHE A 550 -6.12 -12.40 12.89
N ALA A 551 -4.79 -12.22 12.86
CA ALA A 551 -4.18 -10.90 12.67
C ALA A 551 -4.56 -10.27 11.31
N PHE A 552 -4.62 -11.07 10.24
CA PHE A 552 -5.12 -10.64 8.93
C PHE A 552 -6.57 -10.16 9.02
N VAL A 553 -7.46 -10.98 9.59
CA VAL A 553 -8.91 -10.71 9.63
C VAL A 553 -9.24 -9.52 10.53
N LEU A 554 -8.68 -9.47 11.74
CA LEU A 554 -8.89 -8.38 12.68
C LEU A 554 -8.50 -7.03 12.09
N THR A 555 -7.37 -6.99 11.40
CA THR A 555 -6.85 -5.74 10.85
C THR A 555 -7.68 -5.29 9.65
N GLN A 556 -8.10 -6.22 8.79
CA GLN A 556 -8.82 -5.89 7.56
C GLN A 556 -10.32 -5.62 7.77
N TRP A 557 -11.01 -6.42 8.57
CA TRP A 557 -12.48 -6.32 8.72
C TRP A 557 -12.90 -5.74 10.07
N CYS A 558 -12.14 -5.98 11.14
CA CYS A 558 -12.44 -5.37 12.44
C CYS A 558 -11.80 -3.97 12.61
N SER A 559 -11.11 -3.47 11.57
CA SER A 559 -10.39 -2.18 11.59
C SER A 559 -9.44 -2.02 12.78
N CYS A 560 -8.90 -3.14 13.25
CA CYS A 560 -7.99 -3.18 14.38
C CYS A 560 -6.65 -2.52 14.01
N PRO A 561 -6.09 -1.63 14.85
CA PRO A 561 -4.75 -1.09 14.62
C PRO A 561 -3.72 -2.23 14.48
N PRO A 562 -2.84 -2.21 13.46
CA PRO A 562 -1.90 -3.31 13.23
C PRO A 562 -0.98 -3.62 14.42
N ALA A 563 -0.55 -2.58 15.16
CA ALA A 563 0.23 -2.75 16.38
C ALA A 563 -0.52 -3.57 17.45
N PHE A 564 -1.83 -3.37 17.58
CA PHE A 564 -2.66 -4.14 18.51
C PHE A 564 -2.84 -5.58 18.04
N SER A 565 -3.04 -5.81 16.74
CA SER A 565 -3.10 -7.17 16.16
C SER A 565 -1.80 -7.95 16.41
N ILE A 566 -0.64 -7.29 16.34
CA ILE A 566 0.66 -7.88 16.70
C ILE A 566 0.71 -8.26 18.18
N LEU A 567 0.36 -7.34 19.08
CA LEU A 567 0.36 -7.59 20.53
C LEU A 567 -0.59 -8.72 20.92
N LEU A 568 -1.77 -8.80 20.29
CA LEU A 568 -2.70 -9.91 20.44
C LEU A 568 -2.09 -11.23 20.00
N GLY A 569 -1.32 -11.25 18.91
CA GLY A 569 -0.55 -12.43 18.50
C GLY A 569 0.44 -12.87 19.57
N GLY A 570 1.17 -11.94 20.17
CA GLY A 570 2.08 -12.23 21.28
C GLY A 570 1.34 -12.80 22.50
N ALA A 571 0.20 -12.19 22.88
CA ALA A 571 -0.65 -12.69 23.95
C ALA A 571 -1.21 -14.10 23.66
N ALA A 572 -1.60 -14.36 22.42
CA ALA A 572 -2.02 -15.69 21.96
C ALA A 572 -0.89 -16.73 22.06
N GLY A 573 0.36 -16.31 21.81
CA GLY A 573 1.55 -17.14 22.03
C GLY A 573 1.78 -17.46 23.51
N LEU A 574 1.62 -16.48 24.40
CA LEU A 574 1.69 -16.69 25.85
C LEU A 574 0.60 -17.65 26.35
N ALA A 575 -0.64 -17.45 25.89
CA ALA A 575 -1.76 -18.33 26.24
C ALA A 575 -1.49 -19.78 25.77
N TRP A 576 -0.98 -19.94 24.55
CA TRP A 576 -0.62 -21.26 24.02
C TRP A 576 0.51 -21.94 24.78
N HIS A 577 1.50 -21.17 25.24
CA HIS A 577 2.53 -21.70 26.13
C HIS A 577 1.93 -22.24 27.44
N GLY A 578 0.97 -21.52 28.03
CA GLY A 578 0.24 -21.97 29.21
C GLY A 578 -0.50 -23.30 28.97
N VAL A 579 -1.22 -23.41 27.84
CA VAL A 579 -1.95 -24.64 27.47
C VAL A 579 -1.04 -25.84 27.23
N ARG A 580 0.19 -25.62 26.75
CA ARG A 580 1.18 -26.69 26.55
C ARG A 580 1.99 -27.06 27.80
N ALA A 581 2.01 -26.17 28.78
CA ALA A 581 2.72 -26.38 30.04
C ALA A 581 1.87 -27.14 31.07
N THR A 582 0.55 -27.15 30.91
CA THR A 582 -0.40 -28.03 31.59
C THR A 582 -0.48 -29.38 30.92
#